data_AF-A0A2P5VK68-F1
#
_entry.id   AF-A0A2P5VK68-F1
#
_cell.length_a   1.000
_cell.length_b   1.000
_cell.length_c   1.000
_cell.angle_alpha   90.00
_cell.angle_beta   90.00
_cell.angle_gamma   90.00
#
_symmetry.space_group_name_H-M   'P 1'
#
loop_
_entity.id
_entity.type
_entity.pdbx_description
1 polymer ?
#
loop_
_entity_poly.entity_id
_entity_poly.type
_entity_poly.pdbx_seq_one_letter_code
_entity_poly.pdbx_strand_id
1 'polypeptide(L)'
;YGRMFQTPFSDQIRNEVGINTMAVGNITTADQVNTILAAGRADLVALARPHLVNPHFTLQAAAHYEHEAQIWPHAYATAQPQAHAVAGRHRADMEELRRMARPAKPKTTR
;
A
#
# COMPACT_ATOMS: atom_id res chain seq x y z
N TYR A 1 19.34 2.21 -7.22
CA TYR A 1 18.20 1.80 -8.07
C TYR A 1 16.97 2.63 -7.73
N GLY A 2 16.10 2.89 -8.71
CA GLY A 2 14.85 3.63 -8.52
C GLY A 2 13.80 2.87 -7.71
N ARG A 3 12.69 3.54 -7.36
CA ARG A 3 11.51 2.89 -6.76
C ARG A 3 10.83 1.99 -7.80
N MET A 4 10.30 0.84 -7.38
CA MET A 4 9.48 -0.04 -8.24
C MET A 4 10.15 -0.38 -9.59
N PHE A 5 11.47 -0.54 -9.59
CA PHE A 5 12.27 -0.51 -10.82
C PHE A 5 12.08 -1.75 -11.71
N GLN A 6 11.57 -2.86 -11.17
CA GLN A 6 11.29 -4.07 -11.95
C GLN A 6 9.81 -4.19 -12.32
N THR A 7 8.94 -3.31 -11.80
CA THR A 7 7.51 -3.31 -12.13
C THR A 7 7.23 -3.20 -13.63
N PRO A 8 7.96 -2.40 -14.44
CA PRO A 8 7.73 -2.36 -15.88
C PRO A 8 7.92 -3.72 -16.59
N PHE A 9 8.81 -4.59 -16.09
CA PHE A 9 9.00 -5.92 -16.67
C PHE A 9 7.84 -6.86 -16.35
N SER A 10 7.34 -6.80 -15.11
CA SER A 10 6.15 -7.55 -14.68
C SER A 10 4.92 -7.14 -15.49
N ASP A 11 4.76 -5.83 -15.72
CA ASP A 11 3.68 -5.22 -16.49
C ASP A 11 3.71 -5.70 -17.94
N GLN A 12 4.89 -5.62 -18.57
CA GLN A 12 5.09 -6.05 -19.93
C GLN A 12 4.75 -7.54 -20.12
N ILE A 13 5.34 -8.42 -19.30
CA ILE A 13 5.12 -9.87 -19.41
C ILE A 13 3.64 -10.21 -19.19
N ARG A 14 3.00 -9.60 -18.19
CA ARG A 14 1.59 -9.84 -17.88
C ARG A 14 0.68 -9.47 -19.05
N ASN A 15 0.88 -8.27 -19.60
CA ASN A 15 -0.06 -7.69 -20.55
C ASN A 15 0.24 -8.08 -22.00
N GLU A 16 1.49 -8.40 -22.36
CA GLU A 16 1.85 -8.88 -23.70
C GLU A 16 1.69 -10.40 -23.84
N VAL A 17 2.06 -11.18 -22.81
CA VAL A 17 2.04 -12.65 -22.86
C VAL A 17 0.73 -13.21 -22.29
N GLY A 18 0.03 -12.46 -21.44
CA GLY A 18 -1.25 -12.89 -20.85
C GLY A 18 -1.10 -13.94 -19.73
N ILE A 19 0.07 -13.98 -19.08
CA ILE A 19 0.33 -14.88 -17.93
C ILE A 19 0.35 -14.09 -16.63
N ASN A 20 -0.04 -14.75 -15.53
CA ASN A 20 -0.01 -14.11 -14.23
C ASN A 20 1.43 -13.80 -13.80
N THR A 21 1.67 -12.60 -13.27
CA THR A 21 3.01 -12.15 -12.85
C THR A 21 3.04 -11.65 -11.41
N MET A 22 4.24 -11.66 -10.83
CA MET A 22 4.52 -11.13 -9.50
C MET A 22 5.60 -10.04 -9.60
N ALA A 23 5.26 -8.82 -9.21
CA ALA A 23 6.20 -7.71 -9.18
C ALA A 23 7.07 -7.74 -7.92
N VAL A 24 8.32 -7.31 -8.04
CA VAL A 24 9.29 -7.17 -6.95
C VAL A 24 10.20 -5.96 -7.21
N GLY A 25 11.09 -5.65 -6.27
CA GLY A 25 12.15 -4.66 -6.49
C GLY A 25 11.85 -3.28 -5.92
N ASN A 26 12.40 -3.02 -4.73
CA ASN A 26 12.34 -1.72 -4.04
C ASN A 26 10.91 -1.18 -3.88
N ILE A 27 9.99 -2.06 -3.52
CA ILE A 27 8.61 -1.76 -3.11
C ILE A 27 8.63 -1.72 -1.58
N THR A 28 8.20 -0.61 -0.98
CA THR A 28 8.40 -0.37 0.47
C THR A 28 7.15 0.08 1.21
N THR A 29 6.08 0.46 0.52
CA THR A 29 4.84 0.92 1.15
C THR A 29 3.64 0.16 0.61
N ALA A 30 2.59 0.06 1.43
CA ALA A 30 1.35 -0.58 1.01
C ALA A 30 0.63 0.20 -0.11
N ASP A 31 0.77 1.54 -0.14
CA ASP A 31 0.31 2.36 -1.27
C ASP A 31 0.97 1.94 -2.61
N GLN A 32 2.26 1.61 -2.60
CA GLN A 32 2.94 1.14 -3.81
C GLN A 32 2.40 -0.22 -4.25
N VAL A 33 2.16 -1.13 -3.30
CA VAL A 33 1.54 -2.44 -3.58
C VAL A 33 0.17 -2.25 -4.24
N ASN A 34 -0.70 -1.44 -3.62
CA ASN A 34 -2.03 -1.15 -4.15
C ASN A 34 -1.97 -0.48 -5.52
N THR A 35 -1.03 0.45 -5.73
CA THR A 35 -0.84 1.11 -7.03
C THR A 35 -0.47 0.10 -8.12
N ILE A 36 0.42 -0.84 -7.84
CA ILE A 36 0.85 -1.86 -8.81
C ILE A 36 -0.32 -2.77 -9.20
N LEU A 37 -1.07 -3.25 -8.21
CA LEU A 37 -2.20 -4.15 -8.41
C LEU A 37 -3.36 -3.45 -9.12
N ALA A 38 -3.75 -2.25 -8.65
CA ALA A 38 -4.86 -1.49 -9.22
C ALA A 38 -4.60 -1.05 -10.66
N ALA A 39 -3.33 -0.80 -11.01
CA ALA A 39 -2.93 -0.48 -12.38
C ALA A 39 -2.81 -1.72 -13.29
N GLY A 40 -3.05 -2.94 -12.78
CA GLY A 40 -2.97 -4.17 -13.57
C GLY A 40 -1.54 -4.52 -14.02
N ARG A 41 -0.51 -4.05 -13.30
CA ARG A 41 0.91 -4.27 -13.66
C ARG A 41 1.47 -5.59 -13.12
N ALA A 42 0.77 -6.23 -12.20
CA ALA A 42 1.07 -7.54 -11.66
C ALA A 42 -0.17 -8.10 -10.98
N ASP A 43 -0.20 -9.42 -10.77
CA ASP A 43 -1.27 -10.10 -10.02
C ASP A 43 -0.87 -10.30 -8.55
N LEU A 44 0.43 -10.31 -8.27
CA LEU A 44 0.99 -10.38 -6.92
C LEU A 44 2.16 -9.41 -6.75
N VAL A 45 2.48 -9.09 -5.49
CA VAL A 45 3.65 -8.26 -5.14
C VAL A 45 4.48 -8.96 -4.06
N ALA A 46 5.75 -9.21 -4.37
CA ALA A 46 6.72 -9.73 -3.43
C ALA A 46 7.43 -8.60 -2.68
N LEU A 47 7.51 -8.77 -1.37
CA LEU A 47 8.19 -7.87 -0.44
C LEU A 47 9.34 -8.64 0.24
N ALA A 48 10.49 -7.99 0.37
CA ALA A 48 11.68 -8.56 0.98
C ALA A 48 12.11 -7.74 2.21
N ARG A 49 12.98 -6.74 2.00
CA ARG A 49 13.47 -5.84 3.06
C ARG A 49 12.36 -5.21 3.92
N PRO A 50 11.18 -4.82 3.40
CA PRO A 50 10.09 -4.31 4.24
C PRO A 50 9.65 -5.29 5.33
N HIS A 51 9.54 -6.58 5.01
CA HIS A 51 9.20 -7.61 6.00
C HIS A 51 10.33 -7.89 6.99
N LEU A 52 11.59 -7.73 6.59
CA LEU A 52 12.73 -7.85 7.50
C LEU A 52 12.78 -6.71 8.53
N VAL A 53 12.44 -5.49 8.09
CA VAL A 53 12.37 -4.32 8.98
C VAL A 53 11.11 -4.35 9.85
N ASN A 54 10.00 -4.81 9.29
CA ASN A 54 8.71 -4.87 9.96
C ASN A 54 7.95 -6.15 9.58
N PRO A 55 8.05 -7.23 10.38
CA PRO A 55 7.40 -8.50 10.06
C PRO A 55 5.87 -8.41 10.08
N HIS A 56 5.30 -7.41 10.77
CA HIS A 56 3.85 -7.17 10.83
C HIS A 56 3.35 -6.20 9.75
N PHE A 57 4.17 -5.91 8.72
CA PHE A 57 3.81 -5.03 7.61
C PHE A 57 2.40 -5.30 7.08
N THR A 58 2.06 -6.56 6.80
CA THR A 58 0.76 -6.94 6.24
C THR A 58 -0.40 -6.68 7.21
N LEU A 59 -0.22 -6.95 8.51
CA LEU A 59 -1.25 -6.68 9.52
C LEU A 59 -1.51 -5.18 9.68
N GLN A 60 -0.44 -4.37 9.66
CA GLN A 60 -0.53 -2.92 9.73
C GLN A 60 -1.16 -2.34 8.46
N ALA A 61 -0.80 -2.85 7.28
CA ALA A 61 -1.42 -2.47 6.02
C ALA A 61 -2.92 -2.81 6.01
N ALA A 62 -3.30 -4.00 6.47
CA ALA A 62 -4.70 -4.41 6.57
C ALA A 62 -5.49 -3.48 7.51
N ALA A 63 -4.96 -3.15 8.69
CA ALA A 63 -5.58 -2.17 9.59
C ALA A 63 -5.66 -0.77 8.97
N HIS A 64 -4.66 -0.37 8.18
CA HIS A 64 -4.64 0.91 7.48
C HIS A 64 -5.69 1.00 6.37
N TYR A 65 -5.99 -0.08 5.66
CA TYR A 65 -7.04 -0.08 4.62
C TYR A 65 -8.35 -0.72 5.08
N GLU A 66 -8.55 -0.88 6.40
CA GLU A 66 -9.78 -1.45 6.97
C GLU A 66 -10.13 -2.83 6.41
N HIS A 67 -9.12 -3.63 6.07
CA HIS A 67 -9.31 -4.97 5.53
C HIS A 67 -9.52 -6.00 6.66
N GLU A 68 -10.78 -6.21 7.04
CA GLU A 68 -11.16 -7.06 8.17
C GLU A 68 -10.90 -8.56 7.96
N ALA A 69 -10.87 -9.03 6.71
CA ALA A 69 -10.66 -10.45 6.40
C ALA A 69 -9.21 -10.92 6.65
N GLN A 70 -8.28 -10.01 6.98
CA GLN A 70 -6.92 -10.38 7.32
C GLN A 70 -6.89 -11.26 8.56
N ILE A 71 -6.28 -12.44 8.44
CA ILE A 71 -6.12 -13.37 9.56
C ILE A 71 -5.02 -12.87 10.49
N TRP A 72 -5.35 -12.78 11.77
CA TRP A 72 -4.40 -12.53 12.85
C TRP A 72 -4.10 -13.84 13.59
N PRO A 73 -2.83 -14.14 13.92
CA PRO A 73 -2.52 -15.26 14.80
C PRO A 73 -3.29 -15.14 16.11
N HIS A 74 -3.82 -16.25 16.64
CA HIS A 74 -4.67 -16.24 17.83
C HIS A 74 -4.03 -15.49 19.02
N ALA A 75 -2.72 -15.68 19.23
CA ALA A 75 -1.96 -15.02 20.29
C ALA A 75 -1.94 -13.48 20.18
N TYR A 76 -2.26 -12.91 19.01
CA TYR A 76 -2.25 -11.47 18.74
C TYR A 76 -3.65 -10.90 18.48
N ALA A 77 -4.71 -11.72 18.57
CA ALA A 77 -6.07 -11.29 18.24
C ALA A 77 -6.53 -10.06 19.05
N THR A 78 -6.10 -9.96 20.31
CA THR A 78 -6.42 -8.82 21.19
C THR A 78 -5.80 -7.49 20.73
N ALA A 79 -4.73 -7.53 19.94
CA ALA A 79 -4.07 -6.34 19.40
C ALA A 79 -4.78 -5.77 18.16
N GLN A 80 -5.62 -6.57 17.49
CA GLN A 80 -6.28 -6.17 16.25
C GLN A 80 -7.16 -4.92 16.43
N PRO A 81 -8.09 -4.83 17.40
CA PRO A 81 -8.92 -3.63 17.56
C PRO A 81 -8.09 -2.37 17.81
N GLN A 82 -7.01 -2.49 18.59
CA GLN A 82 -6.10 -1.37 18.85
C GLN A 82 -5.38 -0.92 17.58
N ALA A 83 -4.88 -1.86 16.76
CA ALA A 83 -4.20 -1.54 15.51
C ALA A 83 -5.14 -0.81 14.53
N HIS A 84 -6.39 -1.25 14.39
CA HIS A 84 -7.40 -0.59 13.58
C HIS A 84 -7.73 0.82 14.09
N ALA A 85 -7.89 0.98 15.41
CA ALA A 85 -8.17 2.28 16.01
C ALA A 85 -7.01 3.29 15.83
N VAL A 86 -5.77 2.84 16.02
CA VAL A 86 -4.56 3.66 15.80
C VAL A 86 -4.45 4.05 14.32
N ALA A 87 -4.64 3.09 13.42
CA ALA A 87 -4.59 3.34 11.99
C ALA A 87 -5.67 4.33 11.52
N GLY A 88 -6.89 4.21 12.07
CA GLY A 88 -7.99 5.15 11.80
C GLY A 88 -7.69 6.57 12.24
N ARG A 89 -7.15 6.76 13.46
CA ARG A 89 -6.71 8.08 13.92
C ARG A 89 -5.62 8.67 13.00
N HIS A 90 -4.60 7.87 12.68
CA HIS A 90 -3.53 8.32 11.80
C HIS A 90 -4.03 8.72 10.41
N ARG A 91 -5.01 8.00 9.84
CA ARG A 91 -5.66 8.39 8.57
C ARG A 91 -6.35 9.74 8.70
N ALA A 92 -7.18 9.92 9.73
CA ALA A 92 -7.90 11.17 9.97
C ALA A 92 -6.94 12.36 10.12
N ASP A 93 -5.86 12.20 10.90
CA ASP A 93 -4.83 13.22 11.09
C ASP A 93 -4.17 13.59 9.74
N MET A 94 -3.82 12.60 8.93
CA MET A 94 -3.21 12.82 7.61
C MET A 94 -4.17 13.50 6.62
N GLU A 95 -5.45 13.17 6.66
CA GLU A 95 -6.48 13.82 5.84
C GLU A 95 -6.68 15.28 6.24
N GLU A 96 -6.70 15.57 7.54
CA GLU A 96 -6.76 16.92 8.07
C GLU A 96 -5.53 17.74 7.65
N LEU A 97 -4.32 17.20 7.79
CA LEU A 97 -3.10 17.85 7.33
C LEU A 97 -3.13 18.14 5.82
N ARG A 98 -3.57 17.16 5.01
CA ARG A 98 -3.74 17.35 3.56
C ARG A 98 -4.77 18.42 3.22
N ARG A 99 -5.85 18.52 3.99
CA ARG A 99 -6.89 19.55 3.84
C ARG A 99 -6.34 20.93 4.14
N MET A 100 -5.58 21.08 5.23
CA MET A 100 -4.94 22.35 5.62
C MET A 100 -3.87 22.79 4.62
N ALA A 101 -3.12 21.85 4.06
CA ALA A 101 -2.05 22.12 3.08
C ALA A 101 -2.57 22.36 1.65
N ARG A 102 -3.89 22.25 1.40
CA ARG A 102 -4.44 22.40 0.04
C ARG A 102 -4.29 23.85 -0.42
N PRO A 103 -3.57 24.12 -1.53
CA PRO A 103 -3.39 25.48 -2.01
C PRO A 103 -4.72 26.09 -2.46
N ALA A 104 -4.89 27.40 -2.24
CA ALA A 104 -6.07 28.13 -2.69
C ALA A 104 -6.21 28.01 -4.22
N LYS A 105 -7.44 27.83 -4.72
CA LYS A 105 -7.70 27.76 -6.16
C LYS A 105 -7.19 29.05 -6.83
N PRO A 106 -6.45 28.97 -7.96
CA PRO A 106 -5.99 30.16 -8.66
C PRO A 106 -7.21 30.98 -9.13
N LYS A 107 -7.18 32.29 -8.89
CA LYS A 107 -8.25 33.20 -9.34
C LYS A 107 -8.22 33.26 -10.86
N THR A 108 -9.27 32.80 -11.52
CA THR A 108 -9.44 32.93 -12.96
C THR A 108 -9.80 34.39 -13.27
N THR A 109 -8.80 35.20 -13.65
CA THR A 109 -9.06 36.50 -14.28
C THR A 109 -9.60 36.27 -15.70
N ARG A 110 -10.80 36.79 -15.96
CA ARG A 110 -11.37 36.94 -17.31
C ARG A 110 -10.72 38.10 -18.04
#